data_AF-A0A7W7ILB5-F1
#
_entry.id   AF-A0A7W7ILB5-F1
#
_cell.length_a   1.000
_cell.length_b   1.000
_cell.length_c   1.000
_cell.angle_alpha   90.00
_cell.angle_beta   90.00
_cell.angle_gamma   90.00
#
_symmetry.space_group_name_H-M   'P 1'
#
loop_
_entity.id
_entity.type
_entity.pdbx_description
1 polymer ?
#
loop_
_entity_poly.entity_id
_entity_poly.type
_entity_poly.pdbx_seq_one_letter_code
_entity_poly.pdbx_strand_id
1 'polypeptide(L)' 'MTIPPLSIAAAGMQNAANRFEASARRTASGSLDDLAVEAVEQIRAKTDFAANAAVVRTADEMVGTLLDVLA' A
#
# COMPACT_ATOMS: atom_id res chain seq x y z
N MET A 1 10.82 20.45 3.22
CA MET A 1 9.40 20.39 3.62
C MET A 1 8.88 19.03 3.23
N THR A 2 8.80 18.08 4.16
CA THR A 2 8.23 16.75 3.89
C THR A 2 6.73 16.94 3.64
N ILE A 3 6.24 16.62 2.45
CA ILE A 3 4.82 16.72 2.14
C ILE A 3 4.10 15.66 3.01
N PRO A 4 3.28 16.06 4.01
CA PRO A 4 2.71 15.14 5.00
C PRO A 4 2.02 13.88 4.41
N PRO A 5 1.29 13.95 3.28
CA PRO A 5 0.70 12.75 2.68
C PRO A 5 1.71 11.74 2.13
N LEU A 6 2.90 12.15 1.66
CA LEU A 6 3.93 11.22 1.17
C LEU A 6 4.53 10.39 2.32
N SER A 7 4.79 11.03 3.46
CA SER A 7 5.28 10.32 4.65
C SER A 7 4.26 9.35 5.23
N ILE A 8 2.97 9.70 5.18
CA ILE A 8 1.87 8.83 5.65
C ILE A 8 1.70 7.65 4.68
N ALA A 9 1.72 7.90 3.37
CA ALA A 9 1.66 6.85 2.36
C ALA A 9 2.85 5.90 2.45
N ALA A 10 4.07 6.42 2.65
CA ALA A 10 5.27 5.60 2.86
C ALA A 10 5.16 4.71 4.10
N ALA A 11 4.67 5.26 5.22
CA ALA A 11 4.42 4.48 6.44
C ALA A 11 3.32 3.41 6.24
N GLY A 12 2.27 3.73 5.48
CA GLY A 12 1.21 2.79 5.10
C GLY A 12 1.75 1.64 4.24
N MET A 13 2.56 1.95 3.23
CA MET A 13 3.21 0.94 2.37
C MET A 13 4.14 0.02 3.16
N GLN A 14 4.94 0.56 4.08
CA GLN A 14 5.82 -0.26 4.93
C GLN A 14 5.01 -1.21 5.82
N ASN A 15 3.92 -0.73 6.41
CA ASN A 15 3.04 -1.57 7.22
C ASN A 15 2.35 -2.66 6.39
N ALA A 16 1.92 -2.35 5.18
CA ALA A 16 1.35 -3.33 4.25
C ALA A 16 2.37 -4.41 3.86
N ALA A 17 3.61 -4.02 3.56
CA ALA A 17 4.70 -4.95 3.25
C ALA A 17 4.97 -5.92 4.40
N ASN A 18 5.03 -5.42 5.64
CA ASN A 18 5.23 -6.24 6.83
C ASN A 18 4.09 -7.25 7.04
N ARG A 19 2.83 -6.84 6.82
CA ARG A 19 1.67 -7.74 6.92
C ARG A 19 1.68 -8.83 5.85
N PHE A 20 2.04 -8.46 4.62
CA PHE A 20 2.17 -9.38 3.50
C PHE A 20 3.24 -10.44 3.75
N GLU A 21 4.40 -10.05 4.26
CA GLU A 21 5.47 -11.00 4.58
C GLU A 21 5.05 -11.99 5.68
N ALA A 22 4.35 -11.51 6.72
CA ALA A 22 3.81 -12.38 7.77
C ALA A 22 2.77 -13.38 7.25
N SER A 23 1.91 -12.94 6.33
CA SER A 23 0.91 -13.76 5.61
C SER A 23 1.59 -14.84 4.74
N ALA A 24 2.57 -14.44 3.93
CA ALA A 24 3.34 -15.38 3.10
C ALA A 24 4.05 -16.46 3.95
N ARG A 25 4.61 -16.08 5.11
CA ARG A 25 5.22 -17.03 6.04
C ARG A 25 4.20 -18.02 6.64
N ARG A 26 2.99 -17.55 7.00
CA ARG A 26 1.90 -18.43 7.49
C ARG A 26 1.44 -19.40 6.41
N THR A 27 1.25 -18.92 5.18
CA THR A 27 0.88 -19.73 4.01
C THR A 27 1.95 -20.81 3.75
N ALA A 28 3.22 -20.42 3.75
CA ALA A 28 4.34 -21.34 3.54
C ALA A 28 4.53 -22.36 4.68
N SER A 29 4.16 -22.00 5.91
CA SER A 29 4.25 -22.89 7.07
C SER A 29 3.18 -24.00 7.12
N GLY A 30 2.26 -24.04 6.15
CA GLY A 30 1.43 -25.22 5.89
C GLY A 30 0.17 -25.36 6.76
N SER A 31 -0.29 -24.31 7.45
CA SER A 31 -1.62 -24.31 8.08
C SER A 31 -2.69 -24.08 7.01
N LEU A 32 -3.07 -25.16 6.31
CA LEU A 32 -4.06 -25.17 5.22
C LEU A 32 -5.51 -25.02 5.69
N ASP A 33 -5.76 -24.97 7.00
CA ASP A 33 -7.10 -24.95 7.58
C ASP A 33 -7.92 -23.68 7.21
N ASP A 34 -7.28 -22.63 6.70
CA ASP A 34 -7.94 -21.33 6.44
C ASP A 34 -7.48 -20.64 5.13
N LEU A 35 -7.23 -21.41 4.06
CA LEU A 35 -6.87 -20.88 2.73
C LEU A 35 -7.81 -19.77 2.22
N ALA A 36 -9.10 -19.87 2.52
CA ALA A 36 -10.09 -18.86 2.14
C ALA A 36 -9.92 -17.54 2.90
N VAL A 37 -9.59 -17.60 4.19
CA VAL A 37 -9.31 -16.41 5.02
C VAL A 37 -8.02 -15.76 4.53
N GLU A 38 -7.00 -16.55 4.23
CA GLU A 38 -5.71 -16.06 3.74
C GLU A 38 -5.84 -15.40 2.36
N ALA A 39 -6.68 -15.94 1.47
CA ALA A 39 -6.99 -15.32 0.18
C ALA A 39 -7.69 -13.96 0.34
N VAL A 40 -8.62 -13.83 1.30
CA VAL A 40 -9.27 -12.55 1.61
C VAL A 40 -8.27 -11.54 2.15
N GLU A 41 -7.37 -11.96 3.03
CA GLU A 41 -6.30 -11.09 3.55
C GLU A 41 -5.34 -10.63 2.43
N GLN A 42 -5.00 -11.50 1.48
CA GLN A 42 -4.21 -11.09 0.30
C GLN A 42 -4.96 -10.09 -0.60
N ILE A 43 -6.27 -10.28 -0.81
CA ILE A 43 -7.10 -9.34 -1.59
C ILE A 43 -7.18 -7.97 -0.88
N ARG A 44 -7.35 -7.97 0.44
CA ARG A 44 -7.33 -6.74 1.26
C ARG A 44 -6.00 -6.04 1.16
N ALA A 45 -4.89 -6.77 1.35
CA ALA A 45 -3.55 -6.21 1.24
C ALA A 45 -3.29 -5.58 -0.14
N LYS A 46 -3.74 -6.24 -1.23
CA LYS A 46 -3.64 -5.70 -2.59
C LYS A 46 -4.47 -4.42 -2.76
N THR A 47 -5.68 -4.40 -2.20
CA THR A 47 -6.59 -3.24 -2.29
C THR A 47 -6.03 -2.06 -1.52
N ASP A 48 -5.54 -2.28 -0.30
CA ASP A 48 -4.90 -1.26 0.53
C ASP A 48 -3.66 -0.68 -0.14
N PHE A 49 -2.85 -1.54 -0.76
CA PHE A 49 -1.68 -1.10 -1.54
C PHE A 49 -2.09 -0.23 -2.72
N ALA A 50 -3.08 -0.66 -3.51
CA ALA A 50 -3.57 0.09 -4.66
C ALA A 50 -4.16 1.46 -4.26
N ALA A 51 -4.88 1.52 -3.13
CA ALA A 51 -5.41 2.75 -2.59
C ALA A 51 -4.30 3.74 -2.22
N ASN A 52 -3.26 3.28 -1.51
CA ASN A 52 -2.11 4.12 -1.17
C ASN A 52 -1.34 4.58 -2.42
N ALA A 53 -1.16 3.70 -3.41
CA ALA A 53 -0.51 4.05 -4.67
C ALA A 53 -1.29 5.13 -5.45
N ALA A 54 -2.63 5.06 -5.45
CA ALA A 54 -3.47 6.07 -6.07
C ALA A 54 -3.30 7.44 -5.38
N VAL A 55 -3.25 7.48 -4.05
CA VAL A 55 -2.99 8.73 -3.29
C VAL A 55 -1.64 9.34 -3.66
N VAL A 56 -0.59 8.52 -3.76
CA VAL A 56 0.75 8.99 -4.17
C VAL A 56 0.72 9.56 -5.58
N ARG A 57 0.05 8.88 -6.52
CA ARG A 57 -0.08 9.35 -7.91
C ARG A 57 -0.83 10.67 -8.00
N THR A 58 -1.94 10.82 -7.27
CA THR A 58 -2.68 12.09 -7.22
C THR A 58 -1.85 13.20 -6.60
N ALA A 59 -1.06 12.91 -5.57
CA ALA A 59 -0.14 13.90 -5.00
C ALA A 59 0.93 14.35 -6.01
N ASP A 60 1.47 13.43 -6.82
CA ASP A 60 2.43 13.72 -7.88
C ASP A 60 1.79 14.57 -9.00
N GLU A 61 0.59 14.20 -9.45
CA GLU A 61 -0.20 14.97 -10.44
C GLU A 61 -0.51 16.40 -9.94
N MET A 62 -0.84 16.56 -8.66
CA MET A 62 -1.07 17.87 -8.06
C MET A 62 0.21 18.72 -8.01
N VAL A 63 1.35 18.11 -7.67
CA VAL A 63 2.65 18.81 -7.69
C VAL A 63 3.00 19.22 -9.13
N GLY A 64 2.82 18.33 -10.11
CA GLY A 64 3.03 18.64 -11.52
C GLY A 64 2.15 19.79 -12.01
N THR A 65 0.86 19.79 -11.64
CA THR A 65 -0.08 20.87 -11.97
C THR A 65 0.34 22.22 -11.36
N LEU A 66 0.81 22.22 -10.11
CA LEU A 66 1.31 23.44 -9.46
C LEU A 66 2.58 23.98 -10.14
N LEU A 67 3.46 23.09 -10.63
CA LEU A 67 4.65 23.49 -11.39
C LEU A 67 4.28 24.06 -12.76
N ASP A 68 3.31 23.46 -13.46
CA ASP A 68 2.85 23.90 -14.78
C ASP A 68 2.16 25.27 -14.73
N VAL A 69 1.40 25.56 -13.67
CA VAL A 69 0.80 26.89 -13.43
C VAL A 69 1.84 27.98 -13.15
N LEU A 70 3.03 27.60 -12.66
CA LEU A 70 4.11 28.55 -12.34
C LEU A 70 5.04 28.84 -13.53
N ALA A 71 4.98 28.03 -14.59
CA ALA A 71 5.79 28.15 -15.81
C ALA A 71 5.18 29.15 -16.80
#